data_AF-A0A534YVD8-F1
#
_entry.id   AF-A0A534YVD8-F1
#
_cell.length_a   1.000
_cell.length_b   1.000
_cell.length_c   1.000
_cell.angle_alpha   90.00
_cell.angle_beta   90.00
_cell.angle_gamma   90.00
#
_symmetry.space_group_name_H-M   'P 1'
#
loop_
_entity.id
_entity.type
_entity.pdbx_description
1 polymer ?
#
loop_
_entity_poly.entity_id
_entity_poly.type
_entity_poly.pdbx_seq_one_letter_code
_entity_poly.pdbx_strand_id
1 'polypeptide(L)'
;MRRRAALLITVACAACGGRGADVYPPDVVQNFMSACTARSDERICRCALDALERRFSIEQFLGFEARMRSGEMPKEMVDAVAGCGR
;
A
#
# COMPACT_ATOMS: atom_id res chain seq x y z
N MET A 1 -7.60 -12.96 -57.76
CA MET A 1 -7.24 -13.99 -56.76
C MET A 1 -6.76 -13.30 -55.49
N ARG A 2 -7.51 -13.46 -54.41
CA ARG A 2 -7.41 -12.74 -53.13
C ARG A 2 -6.19 -13.20 -52.31
N ARG A 3 -5.20 -12.33 -52.10
CA ARG A 3 -4.20 -12.53 -51.04
C ARG A 3 -4.78 -11.97 -49.73
N ARG A 4 -5.41 -12.83 -48.94
CA ARG A 4 -5.84 -12.51 -47.57
C ARG A 4 -4.62 -12.67 -46.66
N ALA A 5 -3.96 -11.56 -46.34
CA ALA A 5 -3.01 -11.52 -45.23
C ALA A 5 -3.82 -11.59 -43.93
N ALA A 6 -3.91 -12.78 -43.34
CA ALA A 6 -4.47 -12.98 -42.02
C ALA A 6 -3.41 -12.56 -40.99
N LEU A 7 -3.49 -11.31 -40.53
CA LEU A 7 -2.70 -10.80 -39.42
C LEU A 7 -3.38 -11.24 -38.12
N LEU A 8 -2.94 -12.38 -37.58
CA LEU A 8 -3.34 -12.85 -36.24
C LEU A 8 -2.55 -12.05 -35.20
N ILE A 9 -3.17 -10.98 -34.68
CA ILE A 9 -2.66 -10.26 -33.51
C ILE A 9 -3.12 -11.03 -32.27
N THR A 10 -2.25 -11.87 -31.74
CA THR A 10 -2.40 -12.47 -30.40
C THR A 10 -2.08 -11.39 -29.36
N VAL A 11 -3.11 -10.76 -28.81
CA VAL A 11 -2.97 -9.89 -27.63
C VAL A 11 -2.85 -10.79 -26.40
N ALA A 12 -1.62 -11.06 -25.98
CA ALA A 12 -1.31 -11.64 -24.68
C ALA A 12 -1.29 -10.51 -23.62
N CYS A 13 -2.44 -10.21 -23.02
CA CYS A 13 -2.50 -9.42 -21.78
C CYS A 13 -2.12 -10.32 -20.60
N ALA A 14 -0.83 -10.57 -20.41
CA ALA A 14 -0.27 -11.19 -19.22
C ALA A 14 0.79 -10.25 -18.62
N ALA A 15 0.36 -9.25 -17.84
CA ALA A 15 1.21 -8.39 -17.02
C ALA A 15 0.28 -7.54 -16.11
N CYS A 16 0.28 -7.53 -14.78
CA CYS A 16 1.15 -8.08 -13.75
C CYS A 16 0.28 -8.42 -12.52
N GLY A 17 -0.20 -9.66 -12.41
CA GLY A 17 -0.91 -10.15 -11.23
C GLY A 17 0.04 -10.92 -10.32
N GLY A 18 0.88 -10.21 -9.58
CA GLY A 18 1.89 -10.86 -8.74
C GLY A 18 2.90 -9.87 -8.16
N ARG A 19 2.44 -8.99 -7.26
CA ARG A 19 3.34 -8.33 -6.29
C ARG A 19 3.01 -8.96 -4.95
N GLY A 20 4.05 -9.45 -4.27
CA GLY A 20 3.99 -10.37 -3.14
C GLY A 20 3.03 -9.96 -2.03
N ALA A 21 2.43 -10.97 -1.41
CA ALA A 21 1.55 -10.85 -0.25
C ALA A 21 2.22 -10.21 0.99
N ASP A 22 3.50 -9.87 0.91
CA ASP A 22 4.32 -9.34 2.00
C ASP A 22 4.63 -7.84 1.87
N VAL A 23 4.20 -7.16 0.79
CA VAL A 23 4.43 -5.72 0.59
C VAL A 23 3.09 -5.01 0.43
N TYR A 24 2.95 -3.83 1.03
CA TYR A 24 1.71 -3.06 0.93
C TYR A 24 1.44 -2.67 -0.54
N PRO A 25 0.19 -2.77 -1.01
CA PRO A 25 -0.18 -2.34 -2.35
C PRO A 25 0.19 -0.86 -2.60
N PRO A 26 0.58 -0.50 -3.83
CA PRO A 26 1.00 0.88 -4.13
C PRO A 26 -0.04 1.93 -3.77
N ASP A 27 -1.32 1.65 -3.97
CA ASP A 27 -2.42 2.55 -3.62
C ASP A 27 -2.53 2.78 -2.10
N VAL A 28 -2.29 1.74 -1.30
CA VAL A 28 -2.28 1.84 0.17
C VAL A 28 -1.11 2.71 0.64
N VAL A 29 0.08 2.48 0.09
CA VAL A 29 1.28 3.29 0.36
C VAL A 29 1.03 4.76 0.00
N GLN A 30 0.50 5.02 -1.19
CA GLN A 30 0.21 6.38 -1.65
C GLN A 30 -0.84 7.08 -0.78
N ASN A 31 -1.90 6.37 -0.39
CA ASN A 31 -2.95 6.91 0.47
C ASN A 31 -2.41 7.24 1.86
N PHE A 32 -1.63 6.33 2.47
CA PHE A 32 -1.00 6.55 3.76
C PHE A 32 -0.08 7.78 3.71
N MET A 33 0.82 7.82 2.72
CA MET A 33 1.77 8.92 2.57
C MET A 33 1.04 10.25 2.38
N SER A 34 0.06 10.31 1.46
CA SER A 34 -0.73 11.53 1.23
C SER A 34 -1.45 12.01 2.49
N ALA A 35 -2.03 11.10 3.28
CA ALA A 35 -2.78 11.47 4.49
C ALA A 35 -1.85 11.91 5.63
N CYS A 36 -0.67 11.29 5.75
CA CYS A 36 0.31 11.63 6.77
C CYS A 36 1.01 12.95 6.45
N THR A 37 1.48 13.14 5.21
CA THR A 37 2.23 14.36 4.82
C THR A 37 1.36 15.61 4.83
N ALA A 38 0.03 15.46 4.81
CA ALA A 38 -0.89 16.58 5.04
C ALA A 38 -0.79 17.15 6.47
N ARG A 39 -0.18 16.44 7.42
CA ARG A 39 -0.12 16.80 8.84
C ARG A 39 1.28 16.70 9.47
N SER A 40 2.25 16.12 8.77
CA SER A 40 3.57 15.81 9.30
C SER A 40 4.64 15.86 8.22
N ASP A 41 5.91 15.95 8.61
CA ASP A 41 7.02 15.92 7.67
C ASP A 41 7.11 14.58 6.94
N GLU A 42 7.46 14.62 5.65
CA GLU A 42 7.59 13.42 4.83
C GLU A 42 8.56 12.39 5.40
N ARG A 43 9.66 12.84 6.05
CA ARG A 43 10.61 11.93 6.71
C ARG A 43 9.96 11.12 7.83
N ILE A 44 9.08 11.74 8.61
CA ILE A 44 8.34 11.09 9.70
C ILE A 44 7.36 10.07 9.10
N CYS A 45 6.65 10.47 8.05
CA CYS A 45 5.69 9.61 7.36
C CYS A 45 6.35 8.37 6.75
N ARG A 46 7.51 8.52 6.09
CA ARG A 46 8.27 7.37 5.57
C ARG A 46 8.71 6.44 6.71
N CYS A 47 9.23 6.99 7.82
CA CYS A 47 9.57 6.18 9.00
C CYS A 47 8.36 5.40 9.53
N ALA A 48 7.19 6.06 9.62
CA ALA A 48 5.97 5.45 10.11
C ALA A 48 5.49 4.33 9.19
N LEU A 49 5.47 4.56 7.86
CA LEU A 49 5.11 3.54 6.88
C LEU A 49 6.02 2.32 6.99
N ASP A 50 7.33 2.54 6.93
CA ASP A 50 8.36 1.51 7.08
C ASP A 50 8.18 0.70 8.39
N ALA A 51 7.83 1.39 9.49
CA ALA A 51 7.63 0.78 10.78
C ALA A 51 6.36 -0.08 10.86
N LEU A 52 5.33 0.26 10.08
CA LEU A 52 4.08 -0.49 9.96
C LEU A 52 4.29 -1.72 9.06
N GLU A 53 4.87 -1.55 7.87
CA GLU A 53 5.16 -2.63 6.92
C GLU A 53 6.01 -3.75 7.54
N ARG A 54 6.96 -3.40 8.42
CA ARG A 54 7.79 -4.39 9.12
C ARG A 54 7.05 -5.19 10.20
N ARG A 55 5.94 -4.68 10.73
CA ARG A 55 5.27 -5.25 11.91
C ARG A 55 3.93 -5.88 11.59
N PHE A 56 3.28 -5.41 10.53
CA PHE A 56 1.92 -5.79 10.20
C PHE A 56 1.84 -6.21 8.75
N SER A 57 1.09 -7.28 8.49
CA SER A 57 0.66 -7.60 7.13
C SER A 57 -0.33 -6.53 6.65
N ILE A 58 -0.53 -6.48 5.33
CA ILE A 58 -1.52 -5.57 4.75
C ILE A 58 -2.92 -5.78 5.34
N GLU A 59 -3.34 -7.02 5.56
CA GLU A 59 -4.66 -7.32 6.14
C GLU A 59 -4.79 -6.79 7.57
N GLN A 60 -3.73 -6.92 8.38
CA GLN A 60 -3.70 -6.37 9.73
C GLN A 60 -3.79 -4.84 9.73
N PHE A 61 -3.04 -4.19 8.84
CA PHE A 61 -3.09 -2.74 8.68
C PHE A 61 -4.48 -2.24 8.28
N LEU A 62 -5.11 -2.87 7.27
CA LEU A 62 -6.48 -2.52 6.86
C LEU A 62 -7.49 -2.75 7.99
N GLY A 63 -7.31 -3.79 8.80
CA GLY A 63 -8.10 -4.03 10.01
C GLY A 63 -7.95 -2.90 11.03
N PHE A 64 -6.73 -2.39 11.24
CA PHE A 64 -6.51 -1.23 12.11
C PHE A 64 -7.09 0.06 11.53
N GLU A 65 -6.98 0.29 10.22
CA GLU A 65 -7.62 1.44 9.57
C GLU A 65 -9.13 1.44 9.75
N ALA A 66 -9.78 0.29 9.67
CA ALA A 66 -11.21 0.17 9.93
C ALA A 66 -11.57 0.56 11.37
N ARG A 67 -10.76 0.13 12.36
CA ARG A 67 -10.93 0.51 13.77
C ARG A 67 -10.75 2.01 13.99
N MET A 68 -9.72 2.60 13.38
CA MET A 68 -9.49 4.05 13.42
C MET A 68 -10.66 4.84 12.83
N ARG A 69 -11.27 4.36 11.73
CA ARG A 69 -12.49 4.97 11.16
C ARG A 69 -13.70 4.89 12.09
N SER A 70 -13.79 3.84 12.92
CA SER A 70 -14.80 3.75 13.98
C SER A 70 -14.48 4.59 15.23
N GLY A 71 -13.35 5.31 15.24
CA GLY A 71 -12.92 6.18 16.34
C GLY A 71 -12.03 5.50 17.38
N GLU A 72 -11.66 4.23 17.17
CA GLU A 72 -10.75 3.51 18.05
C GLU A 72 -9.31 3.63 17.54
N MET A 73 -8.39 4.11 18.38
CA MET A 73 -6.97 4.17 18.06
C MET A 73 -6.24 2.93 18.61
N PRO A 74 -5.85 1.95 17.78
CA PRO A 74 -5.18 0.74 18.27
C PRO A 74 -3.82 1.07 18.86
N LYS A 75 -3.57 0.62 20.10
CA LYS A 75 -2.32 0.90 20.81
C LYS A 75 -1.11 0.37 20.04
N GLU A 76 -1.26 -0.77 19.38
CA GLU A 76 -0.21 -1.42 18.59
C GLU A 76 0.26 -0.54 17.43
N MET A 77 -0.64 0.23 16.80
CA MET A 77 -0.26 1.19 15.76
C MET A 77 0.53 2.37 16.34
N VAL A 78 0.08 2.92 17.46
CA VAL A 78 0.76 4.03 18.14
C VAL A 78 2.17 3.60 18.56
N ASP A 79 2.29 2.44 19.20
CA ASP A 79 3.57 1.90 19.66
C ASP A 79 4.51 1.60 18.48
N ALA A 80 3.99 1.14 17.34
CA ALA A 80 4.79 0.88 16.15
C ALA A 80 5.47 2.14 15.59
N VAL A 81 4.79 3.30 15.64
CA VAL A 81 5.26 4.57 15.05
C VAL A 81 5.85 5.55 16.08
N ALA A 82 5.78 5.24 17.37
CA ALA A 82 6.23 6.12 18.47
C ALA A 82 7.69 6.57 18.37
N GLY A 83 8.54 5.84 17.63
CA GLY A 83 9.93 6.19 17.39
C GLY A 83 10.17 7.24 16.29
N CYS A 84 9.18 7.53 15.45
CA CYS A 84 9.40 8.29 14.21
C CYS A 84 9.35 9.81 14.35
N GLY A 85 8.86 10.33 15.47
CA GLY A 85 8.75 11.77 15.74
C GLY A 85 9.87 12.35 16.61
N ARG A 86 10.94 11.57 16.87
CA ARG A 86 12.09 12.01 17.68
C ARG A 86 13.28 12.42 16.82
#